data_AF-A0A1Q7PYA9-F1
#
_entry.id   AF-A0A1Q7PYA9-F1
#
_cell.length_a   1.000
_cell.length_b   1.000
_cell.length_c   1.000
_cell.angle_alpha   90.00
_cell.angle_beta   90.00
_cell.angle_gamma   90.00
#
_symmetry.space_group_name_H-M   'P 1'
#
loop_
_entity.id
_entity.type
_entity.pdbx_description
1 polymer ?
#
loop_
_entity_poly.entity_id
_entity_poly.type
_entity_poly.pdbx_seq_one_letter_code
_entity_poly.pdbx_strand_id
1 'polypeptide(L)'
;ITREEIKNLIREGRISLLPKTGISRGRHRARSGRRKKAGSRKGGQKPGKKAWVLKIRAIRRHLRWLRDKRQLSPGNYATLLGMAKGGAFRSGSHVDEYVKARQLVKKR
;
A
#
# COMPACT_ATOMS: atom_id res chain seq x y z
N ILE A 1 51.47 -23.99 -13.99
CA ILE A 1 50.27 -23.30 -13.47
C ILE A 1 49.18 -23.34 -14.54
N THR A 2 48.38 -24.40 -14.53
CA THR A 2 47.24 -24.58 -15.43
C THR A 2 45.92 -24.35 -14.70
N ARG A 3 44.85 -24.07 -15.44
CA ARG A 3 43.51 -23.88 -14.87
C ARG A 3 42.96 -25.19 -14.26
N GLU A 4 43.47 -26.33 -14.71
CA GLU A 4 43.14 -27.66 -14.18
C GLU A 4 43.79 -27.91 -12.81
N GLU A 5 45.07 -27.51 -12.64
CA GLU A 5 45.74 -27.53 -11.33
C GLU A 5 44.94 -26.71 -10.29
N ILE A 6 44.50 -25.51 -10.65
CA ILE A 6 43.67 -24.67 -9.76
C ILE A 6 42.32 -25.33 -9.43
N LYS A 7 41.66 -26.00 -10.39
CA LYS A 7 40.40 -26.73 -10.15
C LYS A 7 40.59 -27.92 -9.22
N ASN A 8 41.70 -28.66 -9.34
CA ASN A 8 42.04 -29.76 -8.45
C ASN A 8 42.28 -29.25 -7.03
N LEU A 9 43.00 -28.13 -6.87
CA LEU A 9 43.21 -27.48 -5.57
C LEU A 9 41.91 -26.96 -4.91
N ILE A 10 40.93 -26.53 -5.71
CA ILE A 10 39.58 -26.18 -5.21
C ILE A 10 38.83 -27.45 -4.76
N ARG A 11 38.91 -28.54 -5.53
CA ARG A 11 38.26 -29.82 -5.21
C ARG A 11 38.84 -30.47 -3.94
N GLU A 12 40.15 -30.35 -3.75
CA GLU A 12 40.86 -30.81 -2.55
C GLU A 12 40.67 -29.88 -1.33
N GLY A 13 39.98 -28.74 -1.50
CA GLY A 13 39.70 -27.78 -0.43
C GLY A 13 40.87 -26.87 -0.04
N ARG A 14 42.00 -26.94 -0.75
CA ARG A 14 43.18 -26.07 -0.54
C ARG A 14 42.93 -24.63 -0.98
N ILE A 15 42.07 -24.42 -1.97
CA ILE A 15 41.61 -23.10 -2.42
C ILE A 15 40.10 -23.00 -2.18
N SER A 16 39.66 -22.06 -1.36
CA SER A 16 38.24 -21.82 -1.11
C SER A 16 37.88 -20.34 -1.25
N LEU A 17 36.62 -20.09 -1.65
CA LEU A 17 36.07 -18.74 -1.67
C LEU A 17 35.42 -18.45 -0.31
N LEU A 18 35.91 -17.42 0.37
CA LEU A 18 35.26 -16.93 1.58
C LEU A 18 33.90 -16.30 1.24
N PRO A 19 32.87 -16.50 2.08
CA PRO A 19 31.58 -15.87 1.87
C PRO A 19 31.73 -14.34 1.90
N LYS A 20 30.97 -13.64 1.06
CA LYS A 20 30.97 -12.18 1.05
C LYS A 20 30.47 -11.65 2.40
N THR A 21 31.18 -10.69 2.97
CA THR A 21 30.74 -9.99 4.18
C THR A 21 29.55 -9.08 3.83
N GLY A 22 28.38 -9.39 4.40
CA GLY A 22 27.16 -8.59 4.24
C GLY A 22 26.96 -7.61 5.39
N ILE A 23 26.19 -6.54 5.15
CA ILE A 23 25.78 -5.60 6.20
C ILE A 23 24.47 -6.08 6.83
N SER A 24 24.46 -6.27 8.15
CA SER A 24 23.24 -6.65 8.89
C SER A 24 22.16 -5.57 8.84
N ARG A 25 20.91 -5.99 8.56
CA ARG A 25 19.71 -5.13 8.60
C ARG A 25 18.96 -5.20 9.94
N GLY A 26 19.47 -5.92 10.94
CA GLY A 26 18.77 -6.17 12.22
C GLY A 26 18.34 -4.88 12.94
N ARG A 27 19.26 -3.93 13.11
CA ARG A 27 18.98 -2.64 13.77
C ARG A 27 17.93 -1.80 13.02
N HIS A 28 17.95 -1.83 11.70
CA HIS A 28 16.95 -1.14 10.86
C HIS A 28 15.55 -1.73 11.10
N ARG A 29 15.42 -3.06 11.13
CA ARG A 29 14.13 -3.74 11.40
C ARG A 29 13.61 -3.44 12.81
N ALA A 30 14.47 -3.53 13.83
CA ALA A 30 14.09 -3.24 15.22
C ALA A 30 13.66 -1.78 15.46
N ARG A 31 14.17 -0.84 14.67
CA ARG A 31 13.77 0.58 14.71
C ARG A 31 12.55 0.91 13.87
N SER A 32 12.14 0.03 12.96
CA SER A 32 10.99 0.27 12.09
C SER A 32 9.71 0.47 12.92
N GLY A 33 8.95 1.52 12.60
CA GLY A 33 7.75 1.89 13.36
C GLY A 33 7.96 2.80 14.58
N ARG A 34 9.18 2.87 15.14
CA ARG A 34 9.55 3.79 16.25
C ARG A 34 10.12 5.11 15.68
N ARG A 35 10.05 6.22 16.44
CA ARG A 35 10.52 7.58 16.07
C ARG A 35 9.77 8.28 14.93
N LYS A 36 8.43 8.24 14.94
CA LYS A 36 7.57 9.01 14.00
C LYS A 36 7.22 10.43 14.47
N LYS A 37 7.76 10.87 15.61
CA LYS A 37 7.47 12.19 16.22
C LYS A 37 7.99 13.33 15.35
N ALA A 38 7.39 14.51 15.50
CA ALA A 38 7.75 15.71 14.74
C ALA A 38 9.26 16.03 14.84
N GLY A 39 9.85 15.96 16.04
CA GLY A 39 11.29 16.24 16.25
C GLY A 39 12.26 15.23 15.62
N SER A 40 11.80 14.05 15.19
CA SER A 40 12.62 13.09 14.42
C SER A 40 12.47 13.25 12.91
N ARG A 41 11.54 14.09 12.46
CA ARG A 41 11.23 14.29 11.04
C ARG A 41 11.94 15.54 10.54
N LYS A 42 12.83 15.39 9.55
CA LYS A 42 13.59 16.50 8.95
C LYS A 42 12.89 17.21 7.78
N GLY A 43 11.67 16.80 7.41
CA GLY A 43 10.93 17.36 6.28
C GLY A 43 9.43 17.53 6.55
N GLY A 44 8.77 18.38 5.76
CA GLY A 44 7.35 18.68 5.91
C GLY A 44 6.43 17.48 5.60
N GLN A 45 5.25 17.45 6.24
CA GLN A 45 4.19 16.51 5.91
C GLN A 45 3.59 16.94 4.57
N LYS A 46 3.84 16.20 3.49
CA LYS A 46 3.32 16.53 2.14
C LYS A 46 2.22 15.56 1.69
N PRO A 47 1.01 15.57 2.28
CA PRO A 47 -0.14 14.87 1.71
C PRO A 47 -0.69 15.73 0.56
N GLY A 48 0.07 15.83 -0.54
CA GLY A 48 -0.38 16.54 -1.73
C GLY A 48 -1.31 15.69 -2.60
N LYS A 49 -1.23 15.89 -3.92
CA LYS A 49 -1.98 15.15 -4.96
C LYS A 49 -2.01 13.62 -4.76
N LYS A 50 -0.91 13.02 -4.29
CA LYS A 50 -0.83 11.56 -4.06
C LYS A 50 -1.84 11.05 -3.03
N ALA A 51 -2.03 11.79 -1.94
CA ALA A 51 -2.99 11.41 -0.89
C ALA A 51 -4.43 11.48 -1.41
N TRP A 52 -4.76 12.56 -2.14
CA TRP A 52 -6.06 12.70 -2.81
C TRP A 52 -6.32 11.59 -3.81
N VAL A 53 -5.35 11.28 -4.68
CA VAL A 53 -5.47 10.21 -5.69
C VAL A 53 -5.71 8.86 -5.04
N LEU A 54 -4.99 8.53 -3.96
CA LEU A 54 -5.20 7.27 -3.24
C LEU A 54 -6.61 7.23 -2.61
N LYS A 55 -7.01 8.31 -1.96
CA LYS A 55 -8.32 8.46 -1.31
C LYS A 55 -9.47 8.28 -2.30
N ILE A 56 -9.47 9.05 -3.39
CA ILE A 56 -10.56 9.02 -4.37
C ILE A 56 -10.63 7.69 -5.11
N ARG A 57 -9.49 7.05 -5.40
CA ARG A 57 -9.45 5.70 -6.02
C ARG A 57 -10.07 4.65 -5.10
N ALA A 58 -9.76 4.69 -3.81
CA ALA A 58 -10.36 3.78 -2.82
C ALA A 58 -11.89 3.96 -2.76
N ILE A 59 -12.37 5.20 -2.65
CA ILE A 59 -13.81 5.51 -2.61
C ILE A 59 -14.52 5.04 -3.89
N ARG A 60 -13.97 5.34 -5.07
CA ARG A 60 -14.57 4.93 -6.36
C ARG A 60 -14.61 3.42 -6.54
N ARG A 61 -13.56 2.72 -6.08
CA ARG A 61 -13.52 1.25 -6.10
C ARG A 61 -14.62 0.67 -5.19
N HIS A 62 -14.80 1.25 -4.01
CA HIS A 62 -15.85 0.84 -3.08
C HIS A 62 -17.27 1.05 -3.65
N LEU A 63 -17.54 2.23 -4.22
CA LEU A 63 -18.81 2.50 -4.90
C LEU A 63 -19.07 1.54 -6.07
N ARG A 64 -18.03 1.20 -6.85
CA ARG A 64 -18.14 0.21 -7.93
C ARG A 64 -18.52 -1.16 -7.38
N TRP A 65 -17.87 -1.58 -6.30
CA TRP A 65 -18.19 -2.86 -5.65
C TRP A 65 -19.64 -2.91 -5.13
N LEU A 66 -20.13 -1.84 -4.50
CA LEU A 66 -21.53 -1.74 -4.05
C LEU A 66 -22.53 -1.85 -5.22
N ARG A 67 -22.20 -1.21 -6.36
CA ARG A 67 -22.99 -1.31 -7.60
C ARG A 67 -22.96 -2.74 -8.15
N ASP A 68 -21.79 -3.35 -8.24
CA ASP A 68 -21.62 -4.69 -8.83
C ASP A 68 -22.34 -5.77 -7.98
N LYS A 69 -22.42 -5.55 -6.66
CA LYS A 69 -23.25 -6.36 -5.74
C LYS A 69 -24.75 -6.05 -5.80
N ARG A 70 -25.19 -5.15 -6.68
CA ARG A 70 -26.58 -4.66 -6.81
C ARG A 70 -27.15 -4.05 -5.51
N GLN A 71 -26.29 -3.61 -4.60
CA GLN A 71 -26.71 -2.93 -3.36
C GLN A 71 -27.05 -1.45 -3.62
N LEU A 72 -26.51 -0.87 -4.68
CA LEU A 72 -26.84 0.48 -5.16
C LEU A 72 -27.52 0.41 -6.53
N SER A 73 -28.56 1.23 -6.72
CA SER A 73 -29.11 1.46 -8.06
C SER A 73 -28.11 2.23 -8.94
N PRO A 74 -28.14 2.08 -10.28
CA PRO A 74 -27.27 2.84 -11.18
C PRO A 74 -27.38 4.36 -11.01
N GLY A 75 -28.60 4.88 -10.76
CA GLY A 75 -28.84 6.31 -10.51
C GLY A 75 -28.17 6.79 -9.22
N ASN A 76 -28.35 6.05 -8.12
CA ASN A 76 -27.71 6.38 -6.84
C ASN A 76 -26.18 6.30 -6.94
N TYR A 77 -25.65 5.32 -7.69
CA TYR A 77 -24.22 5.21 -7.97
C TYR A 77 -23.67 6.45 -8.67
N ALA A 78 -24.35 6.96 -9.71
CA ALA A 78 -23.92 8.15 -10.44
C ALA A 78 -23.89 9.40 -9.54
N THR A 79 -24.93 9.60 -8.73
CA THR A 79 -25.01 10.72 -7.77
C THR A 79 -23.87 10.64 -6.75
N LEU A 80 -23.67 9.47 -6.12
CA LEU A 80 -22.59 9.26 -5.15
C LEU A 80 -21.20 9.44 -5.76
N LEU A 81 -21.03 9.04 -7.03
CA LEU A 81 -19.78 9.23 -7.76
C LEU A 81 -19.47 10.72 -8.00
N GLY A 82 -20.50 11.52 -8.32
CA GLY A 82 -20.40 12.98 -8.41
C GLY A 82 -20.00 13.62 -7.08
N MET A 83 -20.65 13.22 -5.98
CA MET A 83 -20.30 13.69 -4.63
C MET A 83 -18.88 13.28 -4.22
N ALA A 84 -18.45 12.07 -4.59
CA ALA A 84 -17.08 11.62 -4.36
C ALA A 84 -16.05 12.47 -5.13
N LYS A 85 -16.36 12.87 -6.38
CA LYS A 85 -15.51 13.80 -7.16
C LYS A 85 -15.32 15.12 -6.43
N GLY A 86 -16.35 15.63 -5.75
CA GLY A 86 -16.31 16.83 -4.91
C GLY A 86 -15.65 16.64 -3.53
N GLY A 87 -15.24 15.43 -3.16
CA GLY A 87 -14.57 15.17 -1.89
C GLY A 87 -15.48 15.03 -0.67
N ALA A 88 -16.79 14.83 -0.88
CA ALA A 88 -17.77 14.67 0.19
C ALA A 88 -17.47 13.49 1.15
N PHE A 89 -16.72 12.48 0.67
CA PHE A 89 -16.41 11.29 1.47
C PHE A 89 -15.01 11.34 2.11
N ARG A 90 -14.93 10.94 3.39
CA ARG A 90 -13.69 10.83 4.17
C ARG A 90 -12.96 9.51 3.94
N SER A 91 -13.72 8.42 3.78
CA SER A 91 -13.24 7.04 3.66
C SER A 91 -14.32 6.17 2.99
N GLY A 92 -14.00 4.90 2.72
CA GLY A 92 -15.02 3.91 2.30
C GLY A 92 -16.11 3.70 3.36
N SER A 93 -15.76 3.67 4.64
CA SER A 93 -16.75 3.56 5.74
C SER A 93 -17.73 4.73 5.77
N HIS A 94 -17.27 5.95 5.46
CA HIS A 94 -18.15 7.12 5.37
C HIS A 94 -19.17 6.99 4.21
N VAL A 95 -18.79 6.29 3.13
CA VAL A 95 -19.73 5.95 2.06
C VAL A 95 -20.81 5.01 2.59
N ASP A 96 -20.43 3.97 3.33
CA ASP A 96 -21.39 3.00 3.89
C ASP A 96 -22.35 3.65 4.87
N GLU A 97 -21.84 4.49 5.77
CA GLU A 97 -22.63 5.29 6.71
C GLU A 97 -23.66 6.15 5.97
N TYR A 98 -23.21 6.86 4.94
CA TYR A 98 -24.07 7.73 4.13
C TYR A 98 -25.15 6.96 3.38
N VAL A 99 -24.77 5.85 2.76
CA VAL A 99 -25.68 4.99 1.99
C VAL A 99 -26.73 4.36 2.90
N LYS A 100 -26.36 3.96 4.13
CA LYS A 100 -27.29 3.49 5.16
C LYS A 100 -28.23 4.60 5.65
N ALA A 101 -27.68 5.77 6.00
CA ALA A 101 -28.45 6.89 6.53
C ALA A 101 -29.54 7.36 5.54
N ARG A 102 -29.24 7.36 4.24
CA ARG A 102 -30.19 7.73 3.18
C ARG A 102 -31.02 6.56 2.65
N GLN A 103 -30.93 5.38 3.28
CA GLN A 103 -31.63 4.16 2.89
C GLN A 103 -31.48 3.82 1.39
N LEU A 104 -30.31 4.14 0.81
CA LEU A 104 -30.04 3.91 -0.62
C LEU A 104 -29.66 2.46 -0.92
N VAL A 105 -29.57 1.62 0.13
CA VAL A 105 -29.28 0.19 0.03
C VAL A 105 -30.51 -0.54 -0.48
N LYS A 106 -30.40 -1.17 -1.65
CA LYS A 106 -31.38 -2.14 -2.08
C LYS A 106 -31.18 -3.42 -1.26
N LYS A 107 -32.17 -3.77 -0.42
CA LYS A 107 -32.23 -5.10 0.20
C LYS A 107 -32.54 -6.12 -0.89
N ARG A 108 -31.90 -7.28 -0.79
CA ARG A 108 -32.20 -8.44 -1.62
C ARG A 108 -33.58 -8.99 -1.25
#